data_AF-A0A956H379-F1
#
_entry.id   AF-A0A956H379-F1
#
_cell.length_a   1.000
_cell.length_b   1.000
_cell.length_c   1.000
_cell.angle_alpha   90.00
_cell.angle_beta   90.00
_cell.angle_gamma   90.00
#
_symmetry.space_group_name_H-M   'P 1'
#
loop_
_entity.id
_entity.type
_entity.pdbx_description
1 polymer ?
#
loop_
_entity_poly.entity_id
_entity_poly.type
_entity_poly.pdbx_seq_one_letter_code
_entity_poly.pdbx_strand_id
1 'polypeptide(L)' 'MSDAADLPEPEIIAEGRWLRLVRRGKWEFAQRTVGGTAAIIVAVTEAGELVLIEQMRPPVAAQVI' A
#
# COMPACT_ATOMS: atom_id res chain seq x y z
N MET A 1 -25.54 11.32 -0.52
CA MET A 1 -24.15 10.82 -0.39
C MET A 1 -23.39 11.46 -1.52
N SER A 2 -22.32 12.23 -1.24
CA SER A 2 -21.50 12.83 -2.31
C SER A 2 -20.73 11.73 -3.02
N ASP A 3 -20.65 11.79 -4.35
CA ASP A 3 -19.93 10.80 -5.14
C ASP A 3 -18.42 11.03 -5.04
N ALA A 4 -17.61 10.02 -5.40
CA ALA A 4 -16.15 10.16 -5.49
C ALA A 4 -15.71 11.26 -6.48
N ALA A 5 -16.61 11.68 -7.37
CA ALA A 5 -16.45 12.79 -8.30
C ALA A 5 -16.39 14.16 -7.62
N ASP A 6 -16.94 14.30 -6.41
CA ASP A 6 -16.96 15.57 -5.67
C ASP A 6 -15.68 15.82 -4.85
N LEU A 7 -14.74 14.88 -4.87
CA LEU A 7 -13.48 15.02 -4.14
C LEU A 7 -12.52 15.96 -4.91
N PRO A 8 -11.88 16.95 -4.24
CA PRO A 8 -10.92 17.87 -4.87
C PRO A 8 -9.82 17.14 -5.64
N GLU A 9 -9.18 17.80 -6.60
CA GLU A 9 -8.00 17.22 -7.26
C GLU A 9 -6.87 16.93 -6.25
N PRO A 10 -6.10 15.84 -6.43
CA PRO A 10 -5.00 15.50 -5.56
C PRO A 10 -3.80 16.45 -5.75
N GLU A 11 -3.23 16.91 -4.65
CA GLU A 11 -2.01 17.71 -4.58
C GLU A 11 -0.84 16.82 -4.13
N ILE A 12 0.30 16.87 -4.82
CA ILE A 12 1.53 16.18 -4.39
C ILE A 12 2.24 17.05 -3.34
N ILE A 13 2.34 16.55 -2.12
CA ILE A 13 3.07 17.22 -1.03
C ILE A 13 4.58 16.98 -1.18
N ALA A 14 4.96 15.74 -1.46
CA ALA A 14 6.34 15.32 -1.64
C ALA A 14 6.40 14.06 -2.50
N GLU A 15 7.44 13.96 -3.35
CA GLU A 15 7.64 12.83 -4.23
C GLU A 15 9.07 12.31 -4.15
N GLY A 16 9.20 10.99 -4.02
CA GLY A 16 10.47 10.28 -4.12
C GLY A 16 10.41 9.19 -5.18
N ARG A 17 11.51 8.42 -5.29
CA ARG A 17 11.65 7.40 -6.34
C ARG A 17 10.60 6.29 -6.29
N TRP A 18 10.12 5.91 -5.11
CA TRP A 18 9.23 4.75 -4.92
C TRP A 18 7.81 5.10 -4.44
N LEU A 19 7.67 6.24 -3.76
CA LEU A 19 6.44 6.70 -3.12
C LEU A 19 6.28 8.21 -3.29
N ARG A 20 5.03 8.67 -3.31
CA ARG A 20 4.65 10.08 -3.14
C ARG A 20 3.61 10.23 -2.04
N LEU A 21 3.70 11.33 -1.29
CA LEU A 21 2.70 11.76 -0.32
C LEU A 21 1.74 12.73 -1.03
N VAL A 22 0.44 12.46 -0.93
CA VAL A 22 -0.62 13.16 -1.65
C VAL A 22 -1.64 13.68 -0.66
N ARG A 23 -2.15 14.89 -0.90
CA ARG A 23 -3.31 15.44 -0.21
C ARG A 23 -4.51 15.48 -1.15
N ARG A 24 -5.69 15.09 -0.67
CA ARG A 24 -6.96 15.28 -1.40
C ARG A 24 -8.01 15.84 -0.44
N GLY A 25 -8.26 17.15 -0.53
CA GLY A 25 -9.06 17.87 0.47
C GLY A 25 -8.43 17.79 1.86
N LYS A 26 -9.12 17.16 2.81
CA LYS A 26 -8.65 17.01 4.21
C LYS A 26 -7.85 15.72 4.48
N TRP A 27 -7.64 14.88 3.47
CA TRP A 27 -6.95 13.60 3.61
C TRP A 27 -5.54 13.65 3.05
N GLU A 28 -4.61 12.96 3.73
CA GLU A 28 -3.26 12.71 3.25
C GLU A 28 -3.03 11.19 3.15
N PHE A 29 -2.40 10.74 2.06
CA PHE A 29 -2.13 9.32 1.80
C PHE A 29 -0.89 9.13 0.93
N ALA A 30 -0.31 7.93 0.97
CA ALA A 30 0.82 7.57 0.13
C ALA A 30 0.37 6.85 -1.15
N GLN A 31 1.06 7.09 -2.26
CA GLN A 31 0.89 6.37 -3.52
C GLN A 31 2.23 5.86 -4.02
N ARG A 32 2.23 4.72 -4.74
CA ARG A 32 3.42 4.25 -5.46
C ARG A 32 3.65 5.12 -6.69
N THR A 33 4.91 5.45 -6.94
CA THR A 33 5.33 6.19 -8.15
C THR A 33 5.87 5.28 -9.23
N VAL A 34 6.19 4.02 -8.89
CA VAL A 34 6.71 3.01 -9.82
C VAL A 34 6.08 1.64 -9.57
N GLY A 35 6.06 0.83 -10.62
CA GLY A 35 5.44 -0.49 -10.64
C GLY A 35 3.94 -0.44 -10.94
N GLY A 36 3.34 -1.61 -11.08
CA GLY A 36 1.93 -1.79 -11.33
C GLY A 36 1.56 -3.21 -10.98
N THR A 37 0.53 -3.34 -10.14
CA THR A 37 -0.01 -4.58 -9.54
C THR A 37 0.87 -5.23 -8.46
N ALA A 38 0.21 -5.56 -7.35
CA ALA A 38 0.70 -6.46 -6.31
C ALA A 38 -0.20 -7.69 -6.29
N ALA A 39 0.37 -8.87 -6.05
CA ALA A 39 -0.38 -10.10 -5.83
C ALA A 39 -0.14 -10.58 -4.41
N ILE A 40 -1.20 -11.11 -3.79
CA ILE A 40 -1.10 -11.84 -2.53
C ILE A 40 -1.46 -13.29 -2.84
N ILE A 41 -0.62 -14.21 -2.40
CA ILE A 41 -0.86 -15.65 -2.53
C ILE A 41 -1.32 -16.15 -1.17
N VAL A 42 -2.49 -16.79 -1.14
CA VAL A 42 -2.97 -17.53 0.04
C VAL A 42 -2.73 -19.01 -0.24
N ALA A 43 -1.57 -19.50 0.22
CA ALA A 43 -1.19 -20.90 0.05
C ALA A 43 -1.69 -21.73 1.23
N VAL A 44 -2.41 -22.81 0.93
CA VAL A 44 -3.03 -23.72 1.91
C VAL A 44 -2.52 -25.13 1.69
N THR A 45 -2.08 -25.81 2.75
CA THR A 45 -1.65 -27.22 2.70
C THR A 45 -2.84 -28.17 2.62
N GLU A 46 -2.60 -29.45 2.32
CA GLU A 46 -3.65 -30.48 2.38
C GLU A 46 -4.28 -30.63 3.79
N ALA A 47 -3.52 -30.28 4.83
CA ALA A 47 -3.98 -30.27 6.22
C ALA A 47 -4.79 -29.00 6.59
N GLY A 48 -4.95 -28.04 5.67
CA GLY A 48 -5.69 -26.81 5.91
C GLY A 48 -4.89 -25.71 6.62
N GLU A 49 -3.55 -25.79 6.61
CA GLU A 49 -2.67 -24.81 7.25
C GLU A 49 -2.22 -23.75 6.24
N LEU A 50 -1.90 -22.54 6.74
CA LEU A 50 -1.39 -21.46 5.90
C LEU A 50 0.14 -21.52 5.79
N VAL A 51 0.63 -21.39 4.55
CA VAL A 51 2.06 -21.16 4.30
C VAL A 51 2.33 -19.66 4.32
N LEU A 52 3.14 -19.22 5.28
CA LEU A 52 3.56 -17.82 5.46
C LEU A 52 5.06 -17.67 5.18
N ILE A 53 5.53 -16.43 5.04
CA ILE A 53 6.96 -16.09 4.95
C ILE A 53 7.35 -15.19 6.10
N GLU A 54 8.58 -15.26 6.55
CA GLU A 54 9.16 -14.27 7.47
C GLU A 54 10.22 -13.46 6.73
N GLN A 55 10.14 -12.14 6.79
CA GLN A 55 11.11 -11.25 6.16
C GLN A 55 11.32 -9.95 6.96
N MET A 56 12.56 -9.48 7.00
CA MET A 56 12.88 -8.14 7.49
C MET A 56 12.20 -7.09 6.61
N ARG A 57 11.37 -6.22 7.20
CA ARG A 57 10.74 -5.08 6.52
C ARG A 57 11.36 -3.77 7.01
N PRO A 58 12.22 -3.12 6.21
CA PRO A 58 12.84 -1.85 6.59
C PRO A 58 11.86 -0.77 7.09
N PRO A 59 10.65 -0.60 6.51
CA PRO A 59 9.69 0.39 7.02
C PRO A 59 9.15 0.12 8.44
N VAL A 60 9.20 -1.14 8.91
CA VAL A 60 8.74 -1.56 10.25
C VAL A 60 9.91 -1.74 11.22
N ALA A 61 11.14 -1.86 10.69
CA ALA A 61 12.36 -2.14 11.44
C ALA A 61 12.30 -3.46 12.26
N ALA A 62 11.63 -4.47 11.73
CA ALA A 62 11.50 -5.79 12.37
C ALA A 62 11.32 -6.92 11.32
N GLN A 63 11.52 -8.16 11.76
CA GLN A 63 11.02 -9.33 11.04
C GLN A 63 9.49 -9.36 11.12
N VAL A 64 8.84 -9.66 10.00
CA VAL A 64 7.37 -9.72 9.93
C VAL A 64 6.96 -10.97 9.17
N ILE A 65 5.84 -11.53 9.64
CA ILE A 65 5.11 -12.67 9.08
C ILE A 65 3.86 -12.13 8.37
#